data_AF-A0A3D5MFU8-F1
#
_entry.id   AF-A0A3D5MFU8-F1
#
_cell.length_a   1.000
_cell.length_b   1.000
_cell.length_c   1.000
_cell.angle_alpha   90.00
_cell.angle_beta   90.00
_cell.angle_gamma   90.00
#
_symmetry.space_group_name_H-M   'P 1'
#
loop_
_entity.id
_entity.type
_entity.pdbx_description
1 polymer ?
#
loop_
_entity_poly.entity_id
_entity_poly.type
_entity_poly.pdbx_seq_one_letter_code
_entity_poly.pdbx_strand_id
1 'polypeptide(L)'
;ILSVAVDQAYFDSLAKIRALRLVWASVSRAFGAEVPAIIEARSSRRMLSARDPWPNMLRLTAAGFAGAVGGADAVVLDGFTRAAGLP
;
A
#
# COMPACT_ATOMS: atom_id res chain seq x y z
N ILE A 1 -4.24 8.74 -10.54
CA ILE A 1 -3.44 8.17 -9.43
C ILE A 1 -4.11 6.87 -9.02
N LEU A 2 -3.38 5.76 -9.03
CA LEU A 2 -3.86 4.44 -8.64
C LEU A 2 -3.55 4.23 -7.16
N SER A 3 -4.55 3.95 -6.32
CA SER A 3 -4.32 3.67 -4.91
C SER A 3 -4.39 2.17 -4.65
N VAL A 4 -3.49 1.65 -3.82
CA VAL A 4 -3.44 0.23 -3.46
C VAL A 4 -3.16 0.07 -1.97
N ALA A 5 -3.91 -0.83 -1.34
CA ALA A 5 -3.70 -1.14 0.07
C ALA A 5 -2.43 -1.98 0.27
N VAL A 6 -1.65 -1.73 1.31
CA VAL A 6 -0.52 -2.56 1.76
C VAL A 6 -0.70 -2.94 3.23
N ASP A 7 -0.23 -4.12 3.61
CA ASP A 7 -0.40 -4.65 4.97
C ASP A 7 0.87 -5.40 5.45
N GLN A 8 0.77 -6.09 6.59
CA GLN A 8 1.93 -6.80 7.15
C GLN A 8 2.42 -7.98 6.31
N ALA A 9 1.63 -8.47 5.34
CA ALA A 9 2.10 -9.47 4.37
C ALA A 9 2.94 -8.73 3.30
N TYR A 10 4.16 -8.37 3.68
CA TYR A 10 4.95 -7.39 2.93
C TYR A 10 5.39 -7.88 1.55
N PHE A 11 5.64 -9.18 1.36
CA PHE A 11 5.95 -9.75 0.04
C PHE A 11 4.75 -9.70 -0.92
N ASP A 12 3.55 -10.02 -0.45
CA ASP A 12 2.34 -9.94 -1.28
C ASP A 12 2.02 -8.49 -1.62
N SER A 13 2.19 -7.59 -0.64
CA SER A 13 1.97 -6.16 -0.80
C SER A 13 2.92 -5.54 -1.83
N LEU A 14 4.23 -5.84 -1.78
CA LEU A 14 5.19 -5.33 -2.77
C LEU A 14 4.98 -5.96 -4.15
N ALA A 15 4.64 -7.26 -4.22
CA ALA A 15 4.34 -7.95 -5.47
C ALA A 15 3.11 -7.33 -6.16
N LYS A 16 2.07 -7.00 -5.38
CA LYS A 16 0.86 -6.34 -5.88
C LYS A 16 1.14 -4.96 -6.49
N ILE A 17 2.04 -4.16 -5.91
CA ILE A 17 2.44 -2.87 -6.48
C ILE A 17 3.12 -3.07 -7.84
N ARG A 18 4.05 -4.02 -7.93
CA ARG A 18 4.73 -4.36 -9.19
C ARG A 18 3.75 -4.87 -10.26
N ALA A 19 2.84 -5.75 -9.86
CA ALA A 19 1.80 -6.28 -10.74
C ALA A 19 0.87 -5.18 -11.24
N LEU A 20 0.44 -4.25 -10.38
CA LEU A 20 -0.41 -3.11 -10.75
C LEU A 20 0.23 -2.26 -11.86
N ARG A 21 1.54 -2.04 -11.81
CA ARG A 21 2.27 -1.29 -12.83
C ARG A 21 2.24 -2.00 -14.20
N LEU A 22 2.43 -3.32 -14.20
CA LEU A 22 2.35 -4.15 -15.42
C LEU A 22 0.92 -4.17 -15.99
N VAL A 23 -0.08 -4.36 -15.14
CA VAL A 23 -1.49 -4.35 -15.55
C VAL A 23 -1.86 -2.99 -16.14
N TRP A 24 -1.46 -1.89 -15.48
CA TRP A 24 -1.74 -0.55 -15.99
C TRP A 24 -1.10 -0.29 -17.34
N ALA A 25 0.16 -0.70 -17.54
CA ALA A 25 0.83 -0.59 -18.83
C ALA A 25 0.18 -1.45 -19.93
N SER A 26 -0.44 -2.58 -19.57
CA SER A 26 -1.23 -3.39 -20.52
C SER A 26 -2.54 -2.69 -20.88
N VAL A 27 -3.24 -2.14 -19.89
CA VAL A 27 -4.52 -1.44 -20.09
C VAL A 27 -4.32 -0.16 -20.90
N SER A 28 -3.35 0.69 -20.54
CA SER A 28 -3.09 1.94 -21.27
C SER A 28 -2.79 1.69 -22.74
N ARG A 29 -1.93 0.72 -23.05
CA ARG A 29 -1.61 0.32 -24.43
C ARG A 29 -2.81 -0.19 -25.20
N ALA A 30 -3.72 -0.93 -24.55
CA ALA A 30 -4.96 -1.38 -25.20
C ALA A 30 -5.87 -0.22 -25.64
N PHE A 31 -5.78 0.93 -24.96
CA PHE A 31 -6.45 2.18 -25.34
C PHE A 31 -5.59 3.10 -26.24
N GLY A 32 -4.45 2.63 -26.75
CA GLY A 32 -3.58 3.39 -27.64
C GLY A 32 -2.78 4.50 -26.96
N ALA A 33 -2.58 4.42 -25.64
CA ALA A 33 -1.81 5.42 -24.88
C ALA A 33 -0.71 4.76 -24.05
N GLU A 34 0.38 5.49 -23.78
CA GLU A 34 1.44 5.07 -22.85
C GLU A 34 1.45 5.98 -21.62
N VAL A 35 0.47 5.76 -20.73
CA VAL A 35 0.34 6.55 -19.51
C VAL A 35 1.11 5.87 -18.38
N PRO A 36 2.09 6.53 -17.73
CA PRO A 36 2.80 5.97 -16.60
C PRO A 36 1.87 5.76 -15.40
N ALA A 37 2.06 4.66 -14.66
CA ALA A 37 1.33 4.42 -13.43
C ALA A 37 1.89 5.30 -12.31
N ILE A 38 1.07 6.17 -11.74
CA ILE A 38 1.36 6.87 -10.48
C ILE A 38 0.62 6.13 -9.36
N ILE A 39 1.36 5.45 -8.49
CA ILE A 39 0.85 4.52 -7.48
C ILE A 39 1.01 5.09 -6.07
N GLU A 40 -0.10 5.22 -5.34
CA GLU A 40 -0.13 5.49 -3.91
C GLU A 40 -0.32 4.16 -3.16
N ALA A 41 0.62 3.80 -2.29
CA ALA A 41 0.47 2.68 -1.35
C ALA A 41 -0.06 3.18 -0.01
N ARG A 42 -1.20 2.64 0.44
CA ARG A 42 -1.85 3.04 1.69
C ARG A 42 -1.93 1.88 2.67
N SER A 43 -1.55 2.08 3.93
CA SER A 43 -1.70 1.04 4.97
C SER A 43 -3.16 0.59 5.10
N SER A 44 -3.38 -0.71 5.18
CA SER A 44 -4.70 -1.28 5.40
C SER A 44 -5.19 -0.96 6.82
N ARG A 45 -6.44 -0.48 6.95
CA ARG A 45 -7.07 -0.34 8.29
C ARG A 45 -7.44 -1.68 8.89
N ARG A 46 -7.69 -2.70 8.05
CA ARG A 46 -8.09 -4.05 8.49
C ARG A 46 -7.01 -4.74 9.31
N MET A 47 -5.74 -4.38 9.14
CA MET A 47 -4.65 -4.97 9.92
C MET A 47 -4.48 -4.36 11.32
N LEU A 48 -5.12 -3.22 11.59
CA LEU A 48 -4.92 -2.50 12.86
C LEU A 48 -5.84 -3.06 13.94
N SER A 49 -5.28 -3.30 15.12
CA SER A 49 -6.04 -3.72 16.32
C SER A 49 -6.32 -2.52 17.22
N ALA A 50 -7.56 -2.39 17.72
CA ALA A 50 -7.90 -1.40 18.74
C ALA A 50 -7.45 -1.84 20.15
N ARG A 51 -7.48 -3.16 20.41
CA ARG A 51 -7.00 -3.75 21.67
C ARG A 51 -5.50 -4.00 21.56
N ASP A 52 -4.74 -3.43 22.48
CA ASP A 52 -3.27 -3.42 22.46
C ASP A 52 -2.72 -2.87 21.12
N PRO A 53 -2.62 -1.53 20.96
CA PRO A 53 -2.29 -0.93 19.68
C PRO A 53 -0.79 -0.99 19.34
N TRP A 54 0.10 -1.25 20.30
CA TRP A 54 1.56 -1.19 20.06
C TRP A 54 2.05 -2.09 18.92
N PRO A 55 1.56 -3.34 18.73
CA PRO A 55 1.93 -4.17 17.60
C PRO A 55 1.54 -3.57 16.23
N ASN A 56 0.61 -2.61 16.19
CA ASN A 56 0.29 -1.91 14.94
C ASN A 56 1.49 -1.11 14.42
N MET A 57 2.41 -0.66 15.28
CA MET A 57 3.66 -0.03 14.81
C MET A 57 4.45 -1.00 13.93
N LEU A 58 4.60 -2.27 14.35
CA LEU A 58 5.28 -3.30 13.55
C LEU A 58 4.55 -3.59 12.23
N ARG A 59 3.21 -3.67 12.28
CA ARG A 59 2.39 -3.86 11.07
C ARG A 59 2.54 -2.71 10.08
N LEU A 60 2.53 -1.48 10.58
CA LEU A 60 2.72 -0.27 9.78
C LEU A 60 4.14 -0.18 9.22
N THR A 61 5.17 -0.59 9.96
CA THR A 61 6.54 -0.69 9.45
C THR A 61 6.63 -1.70 8.30
N ALA A 62 6.04 -2.89 8.45
CA ALA A 62 6.01 -3.89 7.37
C ALA A 62 5.26 -3.39 6.13
N ALA A 63 4.12 -2.74 6.32
CA ALA A 63 3.34 -2.14 5.23
C ALA A 63 4.11 -0.99 4.54
N GLY A 64 4.79 -0.14 5.30
CA GLY A 64 5.63 0.94 4.78
C GLY A 64 6.82 0.43 3.98
N PHE A 65 7.51 -0.60 4.50
CA PHE A 65 8.58 -1.31 3.78
C PHE A 65 8.08 -1.87 2.45
N ALA A 66 6.93 -2.56 2.46
CA ALA A 66 6.34 -3.12 1.25
C ALA A 66 5.99 -2.04 0.22
N GLY A 67 5.42 -0.92 0.66
CA GLY A 67 5.12 0.24 -0.18
C GLY A 67 6.37 0.82 -0.86
N ALA A 68 7.41 1.08 -0.07
CA ALA A 68 8.65 1.67 -0.54
C ALA A 68 9.41 0.73 -1.49
N VAL A 69 9.66 -0.52 -1.08
CA VAL A 69 10.40 -1.51 -1.88
C VAL A 69 9.59 -2.02 -3.08
N GLY A 70 8.26 -1.96 -3.00
CA GLY A 70 7.35 -2.20 -4.12
C GLY A 70 7.46 -1.15 -5.22
N GLY A 71 8.04 0.02 -4.92
CA GLY A 71 8.18 1.13 -5.87
C GLY A 71 6.90 1.94 -6.02
N ALA A 72 6.18 2.17 -4.92
CA ALA A 72 5.10 3.15 -4.91
C ALA A 72 5.65 4.58 -4.98
N ASP A 73 4.93 5.46 -5.65
CA ASP A 73 5.27 6.87 -5.82
C ASP A 73 4.97 7.69 -4.55
N ALA A 74 4.00 7.22 -3.75
CA ALA A 74 3.71 7.75 -2.42
C ALA A 74 3.36 6.60 -1.45
N VAL A 75 3.79 6.71 -0.20
CA VAL A 75 3.46 5.77 0.88
C VAL A 75 2.73 6.53 1.99
N VAL A 76 1.51 6.10 2.30
CA VAL A 76 0.65 6.71 3.31
C VAL A 76 0.31 5.69 4.39
N LEU A 77 0.81 5.93 5.59
CA LEU A 77 0.54 5.09 6.76
C LEU A 77 -0.43 5.81 7.70
N ASP A 78 -1.44 5.09 8.19
CA ASP A 78 -2.30 5.54 9.28
C ASP A 78 -1.52 5.51 10.62
N GLY A 79 -2.00 6.22 11.64
CA GLY A 79 -1.47 6.13 12.99
C GLY A 79 -1.70 4.76 13.64
N PHE A 80 -0.79 4.31 14.51
CA PHE A 80 -0.88 2.99 15.15
C PHE A 80 -2.11 2.85 16.07
N THR A 81 -2.66 3.98 16.53
CA THR A 81 -3.87 4.15 17.34
C THR A 81 -5.15 4.27 16.52
N ARG A 82 -5.08 4.27 15.18
CA ARG A 82 -6.23 4.55 14.30
C ARG A 82 -7.44 3.67 14.54
N ALA A 83 -7.25 2.39 14.86
CA ALA A 83 -8.34 1.46 15.15
C ALA A 83 -9.12 1.82 16.43
N ALA A 84 -8.52 2.59 17.34
CA ALA A 84 -9.18 3.12 18.54
C ALA A 84 -9.91 4.46 18.29
N GLY A 85 -9.90 4.97 17.05
CA GLY A 85 -10.52 6.26 16.69
C GLY A 85 -9.65 7.48 16.99
N LEU A 86 -8.47 7.29 17.57
CA LEU A 86 -7.49 8.32 17.85
C LEU A 86 -6.51 8.48 16.66
N PRO A 87 -5.97 9.70 16.42
CA PRO A 87 -4.93 9.89 15.41
C PRO A 87 -3.67 9.10 15.73
#